data_AF-A0A0F9DE68-F1
#
_entry.id   AF-A0A0F9DE68-F1
#
_cell.length_a   1.000
_cell.length_b   1.000
_cell.length_c   1.000
_cell.angle_alpha   90.00
_cell.angle_beta   90.00
_cell.angle_gamma   90.00
#
_symmetry.space_group_name_H-M   'P 1'
#
loop_
_entity.id
_entity.type
_entity.pdbx_description
1 polymer ?
#
loop_
_entity_poly.entity_id
_entity_poly.type
_entity_poly.pdbx_seq_one_letter_code
_entity_poly.pdbx_strand_id
1 'polypeptide(L)'
;MTVRYTVKGQFSRYHNRDASLEDNARMDVADMLRYNNARIERFRLITDHPPTAEIDIVGEACTVDRWRSFGYKVVSGPVYYDSQDS
;
A
#
# COMPACT_ATOMS: atom_id res chain seq x y z
N MET A 1 5.00 -15.11 3.50
CA MET A 1 5.54 -14.36 2.35
C MET A 1 5.09 -12.92 2.45
N THR A 2 6.05 -12.01 2.46
CA THR A 2 5.81 -10.56 2.45
C THR A 2 6.21 -10.02 1.08
N VAL A 3 5.40 -9.15 0.50
CA VAL A 3 5.71 -8.48 -0.78
C VAL A 3 5.78 -6.97 -0.58
N ARG A 4 6.85 -6.36 -1.07
CA ARG A 4 7.03 -4.90 -1.07
C ARG A 4 6.60 -4.30 -2.40
N TYR A 5 5.84 -3.22 -2.31
CA TYR A 5 5.52 -2.33 -3.41
C TYR A 5 5.91 -0.90 -3.06
N THR A 6 6.41 -0.17 -4.05
CA THR A 6 6.43 1.29 -4.02
C THR A 6 5.36 1.77 -4.98
N VAL A 7 4.36 2.50 -4.49
CA VAL A 7 3.22 2.96 -5.29
C VAL A 7 3.07 4.46 -5.23
N LYS A 8 2.58 5.03 -6.32
CA LYS A 8 2.21 6.43 -6.46
C LYS A 8 0.73 6.50 -6.79
N GLY A 9 -0.02 7.31 -6.07
CA GLY A 9 -1.47 7.45 -6.30
C GLY A 9 -2.05 8.66 -5.58
N GLN A 10 -3.33 8.93 -5.84
CA GLN A 10 -4.08 9.90 -5.07
C GLN A 10 -4.53 9.22 -3.79
N PHE A 11 -3.74 9.32 -2.73
CA PHE A 11 -4.22 8.98 -1.39
C PHE A 11 -5.30 9.98 -1.00
N SER A 12 -6.46 9.47 -0.61
CA SER A 12 -7.62 10.26 -0.26
C SER A 12 -7.34 11.06 1.01
N ARG A 13 -7.99 12.22 1.15
CA ARG A 13 -8.01 12.98 2.42
C ARG A 13 -9.33 12.80 3.17
N TYR A 14 -10.18 11.89 2.69
CA TYR A 14 -11.61 11.88 3.02
C TYR A 14 -11.97 10.91 4.14
N HIS A 15 -11.07 10.00 4.53
CA HIS A 15 -11.35 9.07 5.62
C HIS A 15 -11.46 9.80 6.96
N ASN A 16 -10.56 10.74 7.25
CA ASN A 16 -10.65 11.58 8.44
C ASN A 16 -9.97 12.94 8.19
N ARG A 17 -10.73 14.03 8.33
CA ARG A 17 -10.25 15.41 8.11
C ARG A 17 -9.15 15.83 9.10
N ASP A 18 -9.10 15.21 10.27
CA ASP A 18 -8.11 15.51 11.31
C ASP A 18 -6.92 14.53 11.28
N ALA A 19 -6.94 13.53 10.41
CA ALA A 19 -5.87 12.56 10.28
C ALA A 19 -4.76 13.05 9.35
N SER A 20 -3.53 12.58 9.59
CA SER A 20 -2.40 12.92 8.73
C SER A 20 -2.60 12.33 7.32
N LEU A 21 -1.85 12.86 6.34
CA LEU A 21 -1.85 12.27 4.98
C LEU A 21 -1.38 10.82 5.00
N GLU A 22 -0.44 10.48 5.89
CA GLU A 22 0.06 9.11 6.05
C GLU A 22 -1.02 8.17 6.59
N ASP A 23 -1.80 8.60 7.59
CA ASP A 23 -2.89 7.81 8.14
C ASP A 23 -3.98 7.55 7.10
N ASN A 24 -4.40 8.59 6.38
CA ASN A 24 -5.38 8.44 5.33
C ASN A 24 -4.87 7.53 4.20
N ALA A 25 -3.61 7.68 3.79
CA ALA A 25 -2.98 6.82 2.79
C ALA A 25 -2.91 5.35 3.23
N ARG A 26 -2.60 5.10 4.51
CA ARG A 26 -2.61 3.75 5.10
C ARG A 26 -4.03 3.17 5.10
N MET A 27 -5.05 3.97 5.38
CA MET A 27 -6.45 3.54 5.35
C MET A 27 -6.92 3.17 3.94
N ASP A 28 -6.62 3.99 2.92
CA ASP A 28 -6.98 3.68 1.53
C ASP A 28 -6.42 2.32 1.10
N VAL A 29 -5.15 2.07 1.43
CA VAL A 29 -4.47 0.82 1.10
C VAL A 29 -5.06 -0.34 1.90
N ALA A 30 -5.41 -0.14 3.18
CA ALA A 30 -6.03 -1.18 3.99
C ALA A 30 -7.40 -1.59 3.44
N ASP A 31 -8.22 -0.62 3.03
CA ASP A 31 -9.52 -0.87 2.40
C ASP A 31 -9.38 -1.62 1.07
N MET A 32 -8.35 -1.29 0.29
CA MET A 32 -8.00 -2.04 -0.93
C MET A 32 -7.67 -3.51 -0.64
N LEU A 33 -6.85 -3.76 0.39
CA LEU A 33 -6.35 -5.10 0.72
C LEU A 33 -7.37 -5.99 1.41
N ARG A 34 -8.41 -5.39 2.03
CA ARG A 34 -9.53 -6.13 2.64
C ARG A 34 -10.17 -7.14 1.68
N TYR A 35 -10.13 -6.89 0.39
CA TYR A 35 -10.68 -7.78 -0.65
C TYR A 35 -9.81 -9.01 -0.97
N ASN A 36 -8.53 -9.03 -0.56
CA ASN A 36 -7.54 -10.02 -1.02
C ASN A 36 -6.98 -10.89 0.11
N ASN A 37 -7.65 -10.95 1.27
CA ASN A 37 -7.11 -11.63 2.47
C ASN A 37 -5.64 -11.21 2.75
N ALA A 38 -5.34 -9.93 2.53
CA ALA A 38 -4.01 -9.35 2.63
C ALA A 38 -4.03 -8.25 3.68
N ARG A 39 -2.90 -8.04 4.36
CA ARG A 39 -2.72 -7.00 5.38
C ARG A 39 -1.45 -6.21 5.14
N ILE A 40 -1.47 -4.95 5.56
CA ILE A 40 -0.28 -4.11 5.62
C ILE A 40 0.57 -4.56 6.80
N GLU A 41 1.81 -4.94 6.54
CA GLU A 41 2.82 -5.26 7.57
C GLU A 41 3.67 -4.01 7.89
N ARG A 42 3.99 -3.22 6.86
CA ARG A 42 4.68 -1.93 6.99
C ARG A 42 4.13 -0.93 5.99
N PHE A 43 4.05 0.33 6.41
CA PHE A 43 3.70 1.46 5.55
C PHE A 43 4.65 2.61 5.84
N ARG A 44 5.13 3.27 4.78
CA ARG A 44 5.91 4.51 4.87
C ARG A 44 5.53 5.45 3.73
N LEU A 45 5.09 6.66 4.07
CA LEU A 45 4.96 7.74 3.10
C LEU A 45 6.35 8.34 2.81
N ILE A 46 6.72 8.43 1.53
CA ILE A 46 8.04 8.93 1.09
C ILE A 46 7.96 10.41 0.72
N THR A 47 6.94 10.78 -0.05
CA THR A 47 6.67 12.15 -0.48
C THR A 47 5.16 12.36 -0.55
N ASP A 48 4.72 13.59 -0.31
CA ASP A 48 3.33 14.06 -0.33
C ASP A 48 2.93 14.67 -1.68
N HIS A 49 3.89 15.21 -2.45
CA HIS A 49 3.64 15.87 -3.72
C HIS A 49 4.64 15.47 -4.81
N PRO A 50 4.29 14.50 -5.68
CA PRO A 50 3.07 13.68 -5.68
C PRO A 50 3.15 12.50 -4.68
N PRO A 51 2.03 12.08 -4.07
CA PRO A 51 2.08 11.12 -2.98
C PRO A 51 2.67 9.77 -3.40
N THR A 52 3.69 9.31 -2.70
CA THR A 52 4.35 8.01 -2.94
C THR A 52 4.54 7.27 -1.63
N ALA A 53 4.14 5.99 -1.58
CA ALA A 53 4.27 5.15 -0.40
C ALA A 53 5.05 3.86 -0.72
N GLU A 54 5.83 3.41 0.26
CA GLU A 54 6.38 2.06 0.31
C GLU A 54 5.56 1.21 1.27
N ILE A 55 5.15 0.03 0.81
CA ILE A 55 4.14 -0.79 1.46
C ILE A 55 4.60 -2.24 1.42
N ASP A 56 4.74 -2.83 2.61
CA ASP A 56 4.96 -4.27 2.77
C ASP A 56 3.62 -4.92 3.08
N ILE A 57 3.25 -5.93 2.29
CA ILE A 57 1.98 -6.64 2.37
C ILE A 57 2.24 -8.11 2.65
N VAL A 58 1.48 -8.68 3.58
CA VAL A 58 1.44 -10.12 3.86
C VAL A 58 0.09 -10.68 3.46
N GLY A 59 0.07 -11.87 2.83
CA GLY A 59 -1.14 -12.55 2.36
C GLY A 59 -1.07 -12.88 0.88
N GLU A 60 -2.22 -13.02 0.22
CA GLU A 60 -2.24 -13.17 -1.24
C GLU A 60 -1.68 -11.90 -1.89
N ALA A 61 -0.57 -12.05 -2.62
CA ALA A 61 0.16 -10.92 -3.17
C ALA A 61 -0.77 -10.07 -4.06
N CYS A 62 -0.98 -8.80 -3.68
CA CYS A 62 -1.81 -7.87 -4.44
C CYS A 62 -1.13 -7.59 -5.79
N THR A 63 -1.65 -8.11 -6.90
CA THR A 63 -0.97 -8.00 -8.21
C THR A 63 -0.82 -6.55 -8.67
N VAL A 64 0.15 -6.29 -9.56
CA VAL A 64 0.35 -4.96 -10.17
C VAL A 64 -0.92 -4.45 -10.85
N ASP A 65 -1.69 -5.34 -11.50
CA ASP A 65 -2.94 -4.96 -12.15
C ASP A 65 -4.03 -4.60 -11.15
N ARG A 66 -4.01 -5.19 -9.95
CA ARG A 66 -4.91 -4.79 -8.87
C ARG A 66 -4.61 -3.37 -8.42
N TRP A 67 -3.34 -3.03 -8.18
CA TRP A 67 -2.94 -1.65 -7.87
C TRP A 67 -3.44 -0.65 -8.91
N ARG A 68 -3.29 -0.99 -10.20
CA ARG A 68 -3.77 -0.15 -11.31
C ARG A 68 -5.29 0.00 -11.31
N SER A 69 -6.04 -1.05 -10.99
CA SER A 69 -7.51 -1.00 -10.93
C SER A 69 -8.05 -0.03 -9.87
N PHE A 70 -7.25 0.29 -8.84
CA PHE A 70 -7.56 1.29 -7.82
C PHE A 70 -6.91 2.66 -8.09
N GLY A 71 -6.33 2.87 -9.28
CA GLY A 71 -5.73 4.14 -9.66
C GLY A 71 -4.30 4.37 -9.14
N TYR A 72 -3.65 3.34 -8.58
CA TYR A 72 -2.25 3.41 -8.19
C TYR A 72 -1.32 3.01 -9.33
N LYS A 73 -0.19 3.71 -9.45
CA LYS A 73 0.95 3.33 -10.27
C LYS A 73 1.98 2.63 -9.42
N VAL A 74 2.30 1.38 -9.72
CA VAL A 74 3.47 0.70 -9.14
C VAL A 74 4.73 1.32 -9.75
N VAL A 75 5.55 1.92 -8.90
CA VAL A 75 6.86 2.53 -9.24
C VAL A 75 7.98 1.49 -9.11
N SER A 76 7.88 0.61 -8.11
CA SER A 76 8.81 -0.49 -7.86
C SER A 76 8.09 -1.68 -7.21
N GLY A 77 8.60 -2.89 -7.42
CA GLY A 77 8.01 -4.16 -6.97
C GLY A 77 7.11 -4.86 -8.01
N PRO A 78 6.59 -6.07 -7.72
CA PRO A 78 6.68 -6.79 -6.45
C PRO A 78 8.11 -7.25 -6.12
N VAL A 79 8.57 -6.99 -4.91
CA VAL A 79 9.77 -7.63 -4.34
C VAL A 79 9.32 -8.58 -3.25
N TYR A 80 9.60 -9.87 -3.42
CA TYR A 80 9.18 -10.92 -2.49
C TYR A 80 10.27 -11.15 -1.45
N TYR A 81 9.84 -11.30 -0.20
CA TYR A 81 10.67 -11.71 0.92
C TYR A 81 9.98 -12.88 1.60
N ASP A 82 10.74 -13.92 1.88
CA ASP A 82 10.28 -14.92 2.82
C ASP A 82 10.19 -14.26 4.19
N SER A 83 9.02 -14.38 4.81
CA SER A 83 8.86 -13.98 6.20
C SER A 83 9.85 -14.87 6.96
N GLN A 84 10.87 -14.27 7.58
CA GLN A 84 11.81 -15.06 8.39
C GLN A 84 10.98 -15.81 9.43
N ASP A 85 10.93 -17.14 9.32
CA ASP A 85 10.41 -18.01 10.35
C ASP A 85 11.05 -17.59 11.68
N SER A 86 10.22 -17.18 12.64
CA SER A 86 10.57 -16.99 14.04
C SER A 86 9.70 -17.90 14.89
#